data_AF-A0A8T9SDT4-F1
#
_entry.id   AF-A0A8T9SDT4-F1
#
_cell.length_a   1.000
_cell.length_b   1.000
_cell.length_c   1.000
_cell.angle_alpha   90.00
_cell.angle_beta   90.00
_cell.angle_gamma   90.00
#
_symmetry.space_group_name_H-M   'P 1'
#
loop_
_entity.id
_entity.type
_entity.pdbx_description
1 polymer ?
#
loop_
_entity_poly.entity_id
_entity_poly.type
_entity_poly.pdbx_seq_one_letter_code
_entity_poly.pdbx_strand_id
1 'polypeptide(L)'
;MRPILAGLLATMMGVGACSGSHEPGHATLSRAPAARPAQPGVDVPALLSLNIDEMTARVGPLLPVPTGFVDPTVTSQSQRSGPIDSIALFRSRGLAMVVAYDSRSREVNDLLLLGSNESDLMNRARLQLGADRYLVLPVFQERRPTQLMGLRVLPVALNQ
;
A
#
# COMPACT_ATOMS: atom_id res chain seq x y z
N MET A 1 -53.73 59.09 21.99
CA MET A 1 -52.85 60.13 21.41
C MET A 1 -51.41 59.81 21.77
N ARG A 2 -50.54 59.81 20.75
CA ARG A 2 -49.05 59.77 20.69
C ARG A 2 -48.31 60.59 21.79
N PRO A 3 -46.96 60.54 21.94
CA PRO A 3 -45.98 59.42 22.07
C PRO A 3 -44.78 59.77 23.05
N ILE A 4 -43.63 59.06 22.92
CA ILE A 4 -42.21 59.45 23.25
C ILE A 4 -41.69 58.92 24.61
N LEU A 5 -40.76 57.95 24.73
CA LEU A 5 -39.43 57.67 24.13
C LEU A 5 -38.27 58.43 24.81
N ALA A 6 -37.65 57.81 25.82
CA ALA A 6 -36.29 58.03 26.33
C ALA A 6 -36.02 56.99 27.44
N GLY A 7 -34.88 56.34 27.59
CA GLY A 7 -33.61 56.37 26.90
C GLY A 7 -32.78 55.22 27.47
N LEU A 8 -32.12 54.50 26.57
CA LEU A 8 -31.24 53.36 26.83
C LEU A 8 -29.82 53.90 27.09
N LEU A 9 -29.15 53.48 28.16
CA LEU A 9 -27.71 53.14 28.11
C LEU A 9 -27.29 52.42 29.40
N ALA A 10 -27.00 51.12 29.26
CA ALA A 10 -26.54 50.24 30.31
C ALA A 10 -25.01 50.21 30.34
N THR A 11 -24.41 50.56 31.48
CA THR A 11 -23.00 50.31 31.82
C THR A 11 -22.88 48.95 32.48
N MET A 12 -22.28 47.96 31.79
CA MET A 12 -21.87 46.69 32.43
C MET A 12 -20.38 46.70 32.76
N MET A 13 -20.10 46.61 34.07
CA MET A 13 -18.84 46.14 34.64
C MET A 13 -18.68 44.64 34.37
N GLY A 14 -17.48 44.21 33.99
CA GLY A 14 -17.11 42.80 33.94
C GLY A 14 -15.70 42.61 34.50
N VAL A 15 -15.62 42.09 35.72
CA VAL A 15 -14.38 41.75 36.43
C VAL A 15 -13.92 40.38 35.94
N GLY A 16 -12.77 40.32 35.25
CA GLY A 16 -12.13 39.07 34.85
C GLY A 16 -11.10 38.63 35.89
N ALA A 17 -11.52 37.81 36.85
CA ALA A 17 -10.63 37.02 37.69
C ALA A 17 -10.48 35.63 37.09
N CYS A 18 -9.26 35.23 36.70
CA CYS A 18 -8.91 33.83 36.49
C CYS A 18 -7.53 33.60 37.12
N SER A 19 -7.54 33.33 38.42
CA SER A 19 -6.44 32.65 39.09
C SER A 19 -6.60 31.16 38.82
N GLY A 20 -5.58 30.54 38.23
CA GLY A 20 -5.54 29.10 37.94
C GLY A 20 -4.11 28.61 38.02
N SER A 21 -3.66 28.26 39.22
CA SER A 21 -2.48 27.42 39.42
C SER A 21 -2.71 26.08 38.74
N HIS A 22 -1.81 25.68 37.86
CA HIS A 22 -1.69 24.31 37.40
C HIS A 22 -0.24 23.85 37.63
N GLU A 23 -0.08 22.79 38.41
CA GLU A 23 1.20 22.13 38.67
C GLU A 23 1.78 21.55 37.37
N PRO A 24 3.12 21.51 37.22
CA PRO A 24 3.75 20.75 36.17
C PRO A 24 3.67 19.25 36.50
N GLY A 25 2.65 18.57 35.97
CA GLY A 25 2.63 17.12 35.90
C GLY A 25 3.81 16.65 35.04
N HIS A 26 4.77 15.94 35.64
CA HIS A 26 5.83 15.27 34.90
C HIS A 26 5.23 14.37 33.83
N ALA A 27 5.33 14.78 32.57
CA ALA A 27 5.07 13.91 31.44
C ALA A 27 6.15 12.84 31.44
N THR A 28 5.82 11.65 31.94
CA THR A 28 6.55 10.43 31.60
C THR A 28 6.51 10.33 30.09
N LEU A 29 7.65 10.61 29.45
CA LEU A 29 7.86 10.40 28.03
C LEU A 29 7.54 8.93 27.75
N SER A 30 6.33 8.68 27.25
CA SER A 30 5.95 7.39 26.69
C SER A 30 6.91 7.14 25.53
N ARG A 31 7.90 6.30 25.78
CA ARG A 31 8.92 5.91 24.82
C ARG A 31 8.19 5.34 23.61
N ALA A 32 8.16 6.10 22.52
CA ALA A 32 7.66 5.64 21.24
C ALA A 32 8.32 4.27 20.93
N PRO A 33 7.57 3.27 20.44
CA PRO A 33 8.15 2.00 20.05
C PRO A 33 9.31 2.27 19.10
N ALA A 34 10.48 1.70 19.40
CA ALA A 34 11.65 1.85 18.53
C ALA A 34 11.26 1.50 17.09
N ALA A 35 11.43 2.46 16.18
CA ALA A 35 11.19 2.24 14.77
C ALA A 35 12.03 1.04 14.32
N ARG A 36 11.37 0.00 13.78
CA ARG A 36 12.09 -1.14 13.20
C ARG A 36 13.00 -0.60 12.09
N PRO A 37 14.27 -1.03 12.03
CA PRO A 37 15.15 -0.64 10.94
C PRO A 37 14.50 -1.02 9.61
N ALA A 38 14.50 -0.08 8.66
CA ALA A 38 13.96 -0.30 7.32
C ALA A 38 14.68 -1.51 6.70
N GLN A 39 13.92 -2.55 6.35
CA GLN A 39 14.49 -3.69 5.65
C GLN A 39 14.89 -3.25 4.24
N PRO A 40 16.03 -3.74 3.71
CA PRO A 40 16.43 -3.42 2.34
C PRO A 40 15.33 -3.88 1.37
N GLY A 41 14.75 -2.93 0.63
CA GLY A 41 13.66 -3.21 -0.30
C GLY A 41 14.11 -3.98 -1.55
N VAL A 42 13.14 -4.57 -2.25
CA VAL A 42 13.23 -5.10 -3.61
C VAL A 42 12.78 -4.01 -4.57
N ASP A 43 13.50 -3.80 -5.67
CA ASP A 43 13.10 -2.86 -6.72
C ASP A 43 12.13 -3.55 -7.69
N VAL A 44 10.86 -3.63 -7.30
CA VAL A 44 9.82 -4.31 -8.10
C VAL A 44 9.61 -3.67 -9.47
N PRO A 45 9.63 -2.32 -9.63
CA PRO A 45 9.55 -1.70 -10.94
C PRO A 45 10.59 -2.21 -11.93
N ALA A 46 11.84 -2.43 -11.47
CA ALA A 46 12.91 -2.96 -12.31
C ALA A 46 12.77 -4.46 -12.64
N LEU A 47 11.84 -5.17 -11.99
CA LEU A 47 11.57 -6.59 -12.26
C LEU A 47 10.47 -6.79 -13.32
N LEU A 48 9.59 -5.81 -13.51
CA LEU A 48 8.47 -5.88 -14.46
C LEU A 48 8.92 -5.95 -15.93
N SER A 49 10.14 -5.51 -16.22
CA SER A 49 10.71 -5.53 -17.58
C SER A 49 11.57 -6.77 -17.86
N LEU A 50 11.64 -7.71 -16.92
CA LEU A 50 12.49 -8.90 -17.04
C LEU A 50 11.68 -10.10 -17.52
N ASN A 51 12.36 -11.04 -18.16
CA ASN A 51 11.82 -12.40 -18.30
C ASN A 51 12.06 -13.23 -17.02
N ILE A 52 11.43 -14.40 -16.94
CA ILE A 52 11.48 -15.26 -15.74
C ILE A 52 12.90 -15.74 -15.39
N ASP A 53 13.80 -15.91 -16.36
CA ASP A 53 15.19 -16.34 -16.10
C ASP A 53 16.04 -15.21 -15.54
N GLU A 54 15.90 -14.00 -16.11
CA GLU A 54 16.56 -12.81 -15.60
C GLU A 54 16.08 -12.50 -14.18
N MET A 55 14.78 -12.66 -13.93
CA MET A 55 14.23 -12.57 -12.59
C MET A 55 14.82 -13.62 -11.66
N THR A 56 14.99 -14.86 -12.11
CA THR A 56 15.64 -15.93 -11.34
C THR A 56 17.08 -15.58 -10.97
N ALA A 57 17.84 -15.06 -11.93
CA ALA A 57 19.22 -14.63 -11.71
C ALA A 57 19.32 -13.45 -10.73
N ARG A 58 18.34 -12.53 -10.74
CA ARG A 58 18.35 -11.32 -9.90
C ARG A 58 17.74 -11.53 -8.51
N VAL A 59 16.68 -12.31 -8.40
CA VAL A 59 15.84 -12.43 -7.20
C VAL A 59 16.15 -13.71 -6.43
N GLY A 60 16.51 -14.78 -7.12
CA GLY A 60 16.75 -16.11 -6.56
C GLY A 60 15.90 -17.18 -7.25
N PRO A 61 15.99 -18.44 -6.80
CA PRO A 61 15.29 -19.55 -7.43
C PRO A 61 13.78 -19.43 -7.34
N LEU A 62 13.07 -20.02 -8.31
CA LEU A 62 11.63 -20.24 -8.23
C LEU A 62 11.32 -21.17 -7.06
N LEU A 63 10.31 -20.81 -6.29
CA LEU A 63 9.74 -21.62 -5.23
C LEU A 63 8.42 -22.23 -5.70
N PRO A 64 8.05 -23.42 -5.19
CA PRO A 64 6.75 -23.99 -5.45
C PRO A 64 5.66 -23.06 -4.89
N VAL A 65 4.64 -22.80 -5.71
CA VAL A 65 3.43 -22.12 -5.25
C VAL A 65 2.66 -23.09 -4.32
N PRO A 66 2.25 -22.66 -3.11
CA PRO A 66 1.52 -23.54 -2.20
C PRO A 66 0.26 -24.13 -2.83
N THR A 67 0.00 -25.39 -2.54
CA THR A 67 -1.25 -26.04 -2.94
C THR A 67 -2.44 -25.30 -2.33
N GLY A 68 -3.40 -24.92 -3.18
CA GLY A 68 -4.56 -24.13 -2.78
C GLY A 68 -4.36 -22.61 -2.79
N PHE A 69 -3.21 -22.10 -3.26
CA PHE A 69 -3.12 -20.69 -3.63
C PHE A 69 -4.09 -20.41 -4.78
N VAL A 70 -5.04 -19.51 -4.53
CA VAL A 70 -5.98 -19.02 -5.53
C VAL A 70 -5.76 -17.52 -5.65
N ASP A 71 -5.41 -17.09 -6.84
CA ASP A 71 -5.33 -15.68 -7.16
C ASP A 71 -6.75 -15.15 -7.42
N PRO A 72 -7.28 -14.28 -6.55
CA PRO A 72 -8.66 -13.81 -6.63
C PRO A 72 -8.91 -12.89 -7.84
N THR A 73 -7.86 -12.53 -8.59
CA THR A 73 -7.95 -11.62 -9.75
C THR A 73 -7.79 -12.30 -11.11
N VAL A 74 -7.42 -13.60 -11.15
CA VAL A 74 -7.19 -14.34 -12.41
C VAL A 74 -8.45 -14.45 -13.27
N THR A 75 -9.65 -14.46 -12.68
CA THR A 75 -10.91 -14.49 -13.44
C THR A 75 -11.16 -13.23 -14.28
N SER A 76 -10.50 -12.11 -13.96
CA SER A 76 -10.72 -10.81 -14.63
C SER A 76 -9.60 -10.42 -15.59
N GLN A 77 -8.42 -11.06 -15.55
CA GLN A 77 -7.22 -10.60 -16.26
C GLN A 77 -6.95 -11.27 -17.60
N SER A 78 -7.48 -12.48 -17.84
CA SER A 78 -7.32 -13.20 -19.11
C SER A 78 -7.85 -12.45 -20.33
N GLN A 79 -8.57 -11.34 -20.12
CA GLN A 79 -9.10 -10.49 -21.19
C GLN A 79 -8.15 -9.38 -21.66
N ARG A 80 -7.11 -9.01 -20.88
CA ARG A 80 -6.24 -7.85 -21.22
C ARG A 80 -4.82 -8.21 -21.62
N SER A 81 -4.24 -9.28 -21.06
CA SER A 81 -2.80 -9.58 -21.20
C SER A 81 -2.51 -10.93 -21.85
N GLY A 82 -3.46 -11.51 -22.60
CA GLY A 82 -3.38 -12.89 -23.06
C GLY A 82 -3.62 -13.90 -21.94
N PRO A 83 -3.64 -15.21 -22.24
CA PRO A 83 -3.80 -16.23 -21.22
C PRO A 83 -2.56 -16.27 -20.32
N ILE A 84 -2.73 -15.93 -19.04
CA ILE A 84 -1.75 -16.29 -18.01
C ILE A 84 -1.74 -17.81 -17.94
N ASP A 85 -0.68 -18.43 -18.45
CA ASP A 85 -0.55 -19.89 -18.49
C ASP A 85 0.43 -20.42 -17.44
N SER A 86 1.19 -19.54 -16.78
CA SER A 86 2.16 -19.93 -15.75
C SER A 86 2.27 -18.94 -14.58
N ILE A 87 2.48 -19.51 -13.39
CA ILE A 87 2.74 -18.77 -12.15
C ILE A 87 3.96 -19.32 -11.42
N ALA A 88 4.70 -18.45 -10.74
CA ALA A 88 5.86 -18.81 -9.91
C ALA A 88 5.88 -18.02 -8.61
N LEU A 89 6.48 -18.56 -7.56
CA LEU A 89 6.71 -17.85 -6.30
C LEU A 89 8.19 -17.49 -6.15
N PHE A 90 8.48 -16.25 -5.80
CA PHE A 90 9.80 -15.80 -5.37
C PHE A 90 9.76 -15.27 -3.94
N ARG A 91 10.88 -15.39 -3.24
CA ARG A 91 11.11 -14.71 -1.96
C ARG A 91 12.45 -14.01 -2.00
N SER A 92 12.44 -12.71 -1.75
CA SER A 92 13.66 -11.92 -1.66
C SER A 92 13.52 -10.83 -0.62
N ARG A 93 14.52 -10.68 0.25
CA ARG A 93 14.55 -9.65 1.31
C ARG A 93 13.26 -9.62 2.16
N GLY A 94 12.72 -10.81 2.41
CA GLY A 94 11.47 -11.03 3.17
C GLY A 94 10.18 -10.67 2.43
N LEU A 95 10.23 -10.26 1.16
CA LEU A 95 9.08 -9.99 0.32
C LEU A 95 8.75 -11.27 -0.45
N ALA A 96 7.50 -11.74 -0.37
CA ALA A 96 7.02 -12.87 -1.14
C ALA A 96 6.22 -12.35 -2.34
N MET A 97 6.54 -12.86 -3.53
CA MET A 97 6.01 -12.36 -4.79
C MET A 97 5.54 -13.53 -5.63
N VAL A 98 4.27 -13.55 -5.99
CA VAL A 98 3.75 -14.45 -7.02
C VAL A 98 3.86 -13.72 -8.35
N VAL A 99 4.42 -14.39 -9.34
CA VAL A 99 4.70 -13.81 -10.65
C VAL A 99 3.87 -14.56 -11.66
N ALA A 100 3.06 -13.83 -12.41
CA ALA A 100 2.37 -14.33 -13.59
C ALA A 100 3.24 -14.04 -14.82
N TYR A 101 3.44 -15.04 -15.67
CA TYR A 101 4.27 -14.92 -16.86
C TYR A 101 3.72 -15.78 -18.00
N ASP A 102 4.09 -15.46 -19.23
CA ASP A 102 3.78 -16.27 -20.41
C ASP A 102 4.81 -17.39 -20.55
N SER A 103 4.39 -18.66 -20.61
CA SER A 103 5.31 -19.80 -20.65
C SER A 103 6.13 -19.90 -21.94
N ARG A 104 5.66 -19.27 -23.03
CA ARG A 104 6.27 -19.31 -24.35
C ARG A 104 7.27 -18.18 -24.53
N SER A 105 6.86 -16.93 -24.30
CA SER A 105 7.76 -15.76 -24.39
C SER A 105 8.65 -15.62 -23.16
N ARG A 106 8.19 -16.17 -22.04
CA ARG A 106 8.82 -16.10 -20.71
C ARG A 106 8.85 -14.70 -20.11
N GLU A 107 8.08 -13.79 -20.70
CA GLU A 107 7.91 -12.41 -20.21
C GLU A 107 7.01 -12.37 -18.98
N VAL A 108 7.37 -11.50 -18.03
CA VAL A 108 6.58 -11.25 -16.83
C VAL A 108 5.39 -10.36 -17.17
N ASN A 109 4.19 -10.85 -16.86
CA ASN A 109 2.94 -10.14 -17.13
C ASN A 109 2.53 -9.27 -15.94
N ASP A 110 2.65 -9.80 -14.72
CA ASP A 110 2.40 -9.06 -13.50
C ASP A 110 3.06 -9.70 -12.27
N LEU A 111 3.09 -8.95 -11.17
CA LEU A 111 3.54 -9.45 -9.88
C LEU A 111 2.47 -9.18 -8.81
N LEU A 112 2.16 -10.19 -8.02
CA LEU A 112 1.38 -10.08 -6.79
C LEU A 112 2.30 -10.19 -5.57
N LEU A 113 2.48 -9.06 -4.88
CA LEU A 113 3.22 -8.95 -3.63
C LEU A 113 2.32 -9.37 -2.47
N LEU A 114 2.71 -10.42 -1.74
CA LEU A 114 1.90 -10.97 -0.66
C LEU A 114 2.16 -10.26 0.67
N GLY A 115 1.11 -9.79 1.32
CA GLY A 115 1.18 -9.15 2.64
C GLY A 115 -0.12 -8.43 3.01
N SER A 116 -0.30 -8.16 4.30
CA SER A 116 -1.52 -7.56 4.85
C SER A 116 -1.41 -6.07 5.15
N ASN A 117 -0.26 -5.45 4.91
CA ASN A 117 -0.02 -4.02 5.14
C ASN A 117 0.46 -3.37 3.84
N GLU A 118 -0.40 -2.55 3.24
CA GLU A 118 -0.13 -1.86 1.98
C GLU A 118 1.10 -0.96 2.07
N SER A 119 1.23 -0.14 3.12
CA SER A 119 2.35 0.79 3.26
C SER A 119 3.69 0.08 3.40
N ASP A 120 3.74 -1.04 4.14
CA ASP A 120 4.94 -1.88 4.24
C ASP A 120 5.32 -2.48 2.88
N LEU A 121 4.33 -3.01 2.16
CA LEU A 121 4.54 -3.57 0.83
C LEU A 121 5.04 -2.51 -0.16
N MET A 122 4.40 -1.34 -0.21
CA MET A 122 4.82 -0.22 -1.07
C MET A 122 6.27 0.18 -0.80
N ASN A 123 6.63 0.37 0.47
CA ASN A 123 7.97 0.78 0.86
C ASN A 123 9.02 -0.30 0.52
N ARG A 124 8.75 -1.56 0.90
CA ARG A 124 9.68 -2.67 0.69
C ARG A 124 9.80 -3.06 -0.77
N ALA A 125 8.81 -2.77 -1.61
CA ALA A 125 8.85 -2.99 -3.04
C ALA A 125 9.30 -1.77 -3.85
N ARG A 126 9.63 -0.65 -3.17
CA ARG A 126 9.99 0.64 -3.78
C ARG A 126 8.95 1.15 -4.78
N LEU A 127 7.68 0.88 -4.49
CA LEU A 127 6.57 1.30 -5.33
C LEU A 127 6.15 2.72 -5.01
N GLN A 128 5.63 3.40 -6.02
CA GLN A 128 5.09 4.74 -5.93
C GLN A 128 3.71 4.75 -6.60
N LEU A 129 2.75 5.44 -5.99
CA LEU A 129 1.45 5.65 -6.61
C LEU A 129 1.58 6.64 -7.78
N GLY A 130 0.87 6.40 -8.87
CA GLY A 130 0.89 7.26 -10.05
C GLY A 130 2.18 7.16 -10.88
N ALA A 131 2.92 6.06 -10.77
CA ALA A 131 4.07 5.82 -11.64
C ALA A 131 3.64 5.60 -13.10
N ASP A 132 4.40 6.15 -14.05
CA ASP A 132 4.03 6.11 -15.48
C ASP A 132 4.12 4.72 -16.10
N ARG A 133 4.89 3.80 -15.47
CA ARG A 133 5.25 2.51 -16.06
C ARG A 133 4.51 1.33 -15.48
N TYR A 134 3.74 1.54 -14.41
CA TYR A 134 3.03 0.45 -13.75
C TYR A 134 1.81 0.93 -12.96
N LEU A 135 0.84 0.04 -12.81
CA LEU A 135 -0.30 0.22 -11.91
C LEU A 135 -0.12 -0.64 -10.67
N VAL A 136 -0.46 -0.07 -9.51
CA VAL A 136 -0.55 -0.80 -8.25
C VAL A 136 -2.01 -0.95 -7.87
N LEU A 137 -2.47 -2.18 -7.68
CA LEU A 137 -3.85 -2.51 -7.33
C LEU A 137 -3.87 -3.30 -6.02
N PRO A 138 -4.67 -2.91 -5.01
CA PRO A 138 -4.87 -3.73 -3.83
C PRO A 138 -5.63 -5.01 -4.20
N VAL A 139 -5.19 -6.12 -3.65
CA VAL A 139 -5.83 -7.43 -3.84
C VAL A 139 -6.35 -7.91 -2.49
N PHE A 140 -7.66 -8.16 -2.42
CA PHE A 140 -8.34 -8.61 -1.21
C PHE A 140 -8.65 -10.11 -1.29
N GLN A 141 -8.83 -10.73 -0.12
CA GLN A 141 -9.21 -12.14 -0.05
C GLN A 141 -10.64 -12.35 -0.55
N GLU A 142 -10.88 -13.38 -1.36
CA GLU A 142 -12.20 -13.70 -1.90
C GLU A 142 -13.25 -13.94 -0.79
N ARG A 143 -12.87 -14.66 0.26
CA ARG A 143 -13.76 -14.97 1.41
C ARG A 143 -13.88 -13.83 2.42
N ARG A 144 -13.00 -12.83 2.34
CA ARG A 144 -12.90 -11.71 3.28
C ARG A 144 -12.53 -10.45 2.50
N PRO A 145 -13.48 -9.82 1.80
CA PRO A 145 -13.21 -8.74 0.85
C PRO A 145 -12.66 -7.46 1.49
N THR A 146 -12.69 -7.37 2.82
CA THR A 146 -12.07 -6.28 3.59
C THR A 146 -10.64 -6.58 4.04
N GLN A 147 -10.16 -7.82 3.86
CA GLN A 147 -8.84 -8.24 4.28
C GLN A 147 -7.88 -8.20 3.09
N LEU A 148 -6.90 -7.28 3.15
CA LEU A 148 -5.84 -7.18 2.17
C LEU A 148 -5.03 -8.50 2.14
N MET A 149 -4.89 -9.05 0.93
CA MET A 149 -4.02 -10.19 0.64
C MET A 149 -2.66 -9.74 0.13
N GLY A 150 -2.63 -8.63 -0.62
CA GLY A 150 -1.41 -8.14 -1.25
C GLY A 150 -1.62 -6.95 -2.17
N LEU A 151 -0.56 -6.59 -2.89
CA LEU A 151 -0.57 -5.59 -3.96
C LEU A 151 -0.21 -6.25 -5.27
N ARG A 152 -1.05 -6.09 -6.30
CA ARG A 152 -0.68 -6.44 -7.66
C ARG A 152 -0.02 -5.25 -8.34
N VAL A 153 1.05 -5.52 -9.06
CA VAL A 153 1.80 -4.56 -9.85
C VAL A 153 1.76 -5.03 -11.29
N LEU A 154 1.21 -4.20 -12.17
CA LEU A 154 1.05 -4.50 -13.60
C LEU A 154 1.86 -3.49 -14.41
N PRO A 155 2.61 -3.91 -15.44
CA PRO A 155 3.24 -2.98 -16.36
C PRO A 155 2.16 -2.23 -17.15
N VAL A 156 2.37 -0.93 -17.37
CA VAL A 156 1.56 -0.15 -18.31
C VAL A 156 2.33 -0.09 -19.62
N ALA A 157 1.91 -0.89 -20.59
CA ALA A 157 2.29 -0.64 -21.97
C ALA A 157 1.51 0.59 -22.45
N LEU A 158 2.13 1.77 -22.40
CA LEU A 158 1.68 2.88 -23.22
C LEU A 158 2.02 2.48 -24.66
N ASN A 159 1.01 2.09 -25.45
CA ASN A 159 1.18 1.90 -26.89
C ASN A 159 1.91 3.12 -27.46
N GLN A 160 3.18 2.95 -27.84
CA GLN A 160 3.94 3.90 -28.65
C GLN A 160 3.98 3.39 -30.08
#